data_AF-A0A2E3MUX3-F1
#
_entry.id   AF-A0A2E3MUX3-F1
#
_cell.length_a   1.000
_cell.length_b   1.000
_cell.length_c   1.000
_cell.angle_alpha   90.00
_cell.angle_beta   90.00
_cell.angle_gamma   90.00
#
_symmetry.space_group_name_H-M   'P 1'
#
loop_
_entity.id
_entity.type
_entity.pdbx_description
1 polymer ?
#
loop_
_entity_poly.entity_id
_entity_poly.type
_entity_poly.pdbx_seq_one_letter_code
_entity_poly.pdbx_strand_id
1 'polypeptide(L)'
;MKRSVLPNTILTTSATRPSPTCWRQLLLAIGLCLCATQGVRGVLVSTKGGEEIRGFLIRQDDNQVVIDEIRPDGTKARRRIDRAEIALIVVTVSAADLATLKQDEPANYRDLAEELAVKRKDPEAHHAALRLYLIAAFLDPERLGRSSLLGMVSLARNPAEERRFRAMLFLLDPAADRALLKEPDRFRPSDREQIDIQNRLLAALRALRRGSKSEALRIAQRTDVKQHLQRYQDILEHHELVTACTPGTNRRKLNPLILQKVITLELAILFPTSPSLATSKEKSSGKSWSRLFKRTSPGPTLPLRLESLTEFDPRKSHFRNGAWIRPAKANAPP
;
A
#
# COMPACT_ATOMS: atom_id res chain seq x y z
N MET A 1 -43.12 31.25 54.99
CA MET A 1 -43.48 29.91 55.52
C MET A 1 -44.60 29.30 54.66
N LYS A 2 -44.28 28.41 53.72
CA LYS A 2 -45.24 27.51 53.06
C LYS A 2 -44.52 26.18 52.84
N ARG A 3 -44.88 25.17 53.63
CA ARG A 3 -44.39 23.79 53.50
C ARG A 3 -45.24 23.08 52.45
N SER A 4 -44.64 22.74 51.32
CA SER A 4 -45.23 21.85 50.31
C SER A 4 -44.90 20.41 50.66
N VAL A 5 -45.92 19.66 51.05
CA VAL A 5 -45.88 18.22 51.31
C VAL A 5 -45.96 17.49 49.96
N LEU A 6 -44.95 16.70 49.63
CA LEU A 6 -44.96 15.81 48.46
C LEU A 6 -45.60 14.46 48.84
N PRO A 7 -46.43 13.87 47.97
CA PRO A 7 -47.01 12.55 48.21
C PRO A 7 -46.00 11.43 47.94
N ASN A 8 -45.84 10.54 48.92
CA ASN A 8 -45.13 9.27 48.79
C ASN A 8 -45.95 8.28 47.96
N THR A 9 -45.64 8.15 46.68
CA THR A 9 -46.20 7.10 45.82
C THR A 9 -45.37 5.84 45.97
N ILE A 10 -45.84 4.90 46.78
CA ILE A 10 -45.25 3.57 46.92
C ILE A 10 -45.66 2.75 45.69
N LEU A 11 -44.76 2.65 44.70
CA LEU A 11 -44.90 1.74 43.57
C LEU A 11 -44.55 0.32 44.04
N THR A 12 -45.58 -0.47 44.36
CA THR A 12 -45.47 -1.92 44.53
C THR A 12 -45.24 -2.58 43.18
N THR A 13 -43.98 -2.85 42.85
CA THR A 13 -43.58 -3.66 41.70
C THR A 13 -43.82 -5.14 42.01
N SER A 14 -44.91 -5.68 41.46
CA SER A 14 -45.16 -7.13 41.46
C SER A 14 -44.06 -7.85 40.68
N ALA A 15 -43.21 -8.61 41.38
CA ALA A 15 -42.14 -9.40 40.79
C ALA A 15 -42.71 -10.60 40.02
N THR A 16 -42.95 -10.42 38.72
CA THR A 16 -43.22 -11.50 37.79
C THR A 16 -41.97 -12.37 37.63
N ARG A 17 -42.01 -13.59 38.17
CA ARG A 17 -40.94 -14.58 38.02
C ARG A 17 -40.78 -14.93 36.53
N PRO A 18 -39.59 -14.76 35.93
CA PRO A 18 -39.36 -15.10 34.53
C PRO A 18 -39.51 -16.60 34.34
N SER A 19 -40.19 -16.99 33.26
CA SER A 19 -40.41 -18.38 32.90
C SER A 19 -39.07 -19.10 32.61
N PRO A 20 -38.93 -20.39 32.95
CA PRO A 20 -37.67 -21.14 32.78
C PRO A 20 -37.20 -21.27 31.32
N THR A 21 -38.10 -21.02 30.36
CA THR A 21 -37.80 -20.95 28.93
C THR A 21 -36.99 -19.70 28.55
N CYS A 22 -37.18 -18.58 29.24
CA CYS A 22 -36.46 -17.34 28.96
C CYS A 22 -34.96 -17.44 29.32
N TRP A 23 -34.63 -18.20 30.38
CA TRP A 23 -33.24 -18.40 30.82
C TRP A 23 -32.44 -19.25 29.82
N ARG A 24 -33.08 -20.25 29.22
CA ARG A 24 -32.44 -21.08 28.19
C ARG A 24 -32.13 -20.27 26.92
N GLN A 25 -33.03 -19.37 26.50
CA GLN A 25 -32.78 -18.50 25.34
C GLN A 25 -31.69 -17.46 25.62
N LEU A 26 -31.62 -16.92 26.85
CA LEU A 26 -30.55 -15.99 27.25
C LEU A 26 -29.17 -16.67 27.28
N LEU A 27 -29.07 -17.88 27.83
CA LEU A 27 -27.81 -18.63 27.86
C LEU A 27 -27.35 -19.06 26.46
N LEU A 28 -28.29 -19.39 25.56
CA LEU A 28 -27.97 -19.69 24.15
C LEU A 28 -27.50 -18.44 23.41
N ALA A 29 -28.13 -17.28 23.64
CA ALA A 29 -27.70 -16.02 23.06
C ALA A 29 -26.33 -15.55 23.59
N ILE A 30 -26.05 -15.73 24.89
CA ILE A 30 -24.74 -15.43 25.48
C ILE A 30 -23.67 -16.40 24.96
N GLY A 31 -23.98 -17.69 24.85
CA GLY A 31 -23.09 -18.70 24.27
C GLY A 31 -22.79 -18.45 22.79
N LEU A 32 -23.76 -18.00 22.00
CA LEU A 32 -23.58 -17.67 20.57
C LEU A 32 -22.83 -16.34 20.37
N CYS A 33 -22.98 -15.38 21.30
CA CYS A 33 -22.26 -14.11 21.26
C CYS A 33 -20.80 -14.25 21.75
N LEU A 34 -20.51 -15.29 22.55
CA LEU A 34 -19.16 -15.70 22.95
C LEU A 34 -18.45 -16.56 21.89
N CYS A 35 -19.10 -16.91 20.78
CA CYS A 35 -18.42 -17.43 19.59
C CYS A 35 -17.56 -16.31 19.00
N ALA A 36 -16.37 -16.23 19.58
CA ALA A 36 -15.35 -15.22 19.45
C ALA A 36 -15.22 -14.67 18.03
N THR A 37 -15.19 -13.34 17.95
CA THR A 37 -14.53 -12.63 16.86
C THR A 37 -13.05 -13.00 16.91
N GLN A 38 -12.70 -14.15 16.33
CA GLN A 38 -11.30 -14.50 16.12
C GLN A 38 -10.72 -13.41 15.23
N GLY A 39 -9.79 -12.64 15.80
CA GLY A 39 -9.07 -11.63 15.05
C GLY A 39 -8.44 -12.28 13.82
N VAL A 40 -8.64 -11.66 12.66
CA VAL A 40 -8.03 -12.09 11.41
C VAL A 40 -6.51 -11.99 11.59
N ARG A 41 -5.81 -13.14 11.62
CA ARG A 41 -4.35 -13.23 11.79
C ARG A 41 -3.68 -13.43 10.45
N GLY A 42 -2.63 -12.70 10.14
CA GLY A 42 -1.75 -12.98 9.02
C GLY A 42 -0.96 -14.25 9.25
N VAL A 43 -0.79 -15.01 8.17
CA VAL A 43 0.00 -16.24 8.18
C VAL A 43 0.82 -16.34 6.92
N LEU A 44 2.07 -16.74 7.10
CA LEU A 44 2.93 -17.26 6.03
C LEU A 44 2.89 -18.79 6.11
N VAL A 45 2.31 -19.42 5.10
CA VAL A 45 2.22 -20.88 4.99
C VAL A 45 3.26 -21.37 3.98
N SER A 46 4.24 -22.13 4.45
CA SER A 46 5.19 -22.84 3.58
C SER A 46 4.70 -24.26 3.37
N THR A 47 4.49 -24.66 2.11
CA THR A 47 4.11 -26.03 1.76
C THR A 47 5.35 -26.93 1.67
N LYS A 48 5.15 -28.25 1.77
CA LYS A 48 6.20 -29.26 1.55
C LYS A 48 6.77 -29.22 0.12
N GLY A 49 6.01 -28.69 -0.84
CA GLY A 49 6.45 -28.45 -2.22
C GLY A 49 7.33 -27.21 -2.40
N GLY A 50 7.59 -26.44 -1.32
CA GLY A 50 8.40 -25.21 -1.37
C GLY A 50 7.62 -23.96 -1.78
N GLU A 51 6.31 -24.05 -1.98
CA GLU A 51 5.46 -22.88 -2.24
C GLU A 51 5.24 -22.06 -0.95
N GLU A 52 5.52 -20.75 -1.02
CA GLU A 52 5.20 -19.78 0.05
C GLU A 52 3.86 -19.10 -0.26
N ILE A 53 2.85 -19.34 0.58
CA ILE A 53 1.53 -18.75 0.43
C ILE A 53 1.31 -17.73 1.54
N ARG A 54 0.85 -16.52 1.17
CA ARG A 54 0.71 -15.37 2.05
C ARG A 54 -0.74 -14.96 2.13
N GLY A 55 -1.29 -14.87 3.34
CA GLY A 55 -2.67 -14.46 3.49
C GLY A 55 -3.09 -14.25 4.92
N PHE A 56 -4.39 -14.12 5.08
CA PHE A 56 -5.03 -14.01 6.38
C PHE A 56 -5.71 -15.32 6.74
N LEU A 57 -5.41 -15.86 7.91
CA LEU A 57 -6.04 -17.05 8.47
C LEU A 57 -7.49 -16.76 8.79
N ILE A 58 -8.38 -17.53 8.15
CA ILE A 58 -9.83 -17.47 8.39
C ILE A 58 -10.23 -18.57 9.35
N ARG A 59 -9.70 -19.77 9.11
CA ARG A 59 -10.04 -20.99 9.86
C ARG A 59 -8.89 -21.98 9.81
N GLN A 60 -8.66 -22.65 10.92
CA GLN A 60 -7.72 -23.75 11.04
C GLN A 60 -8.42 -24.90 11.75
N ASP A 61 -8.55 -26.03 11.06
CA ASP A 61 -8.99 -27.30 11.62
C ASP A 61 -7.81 -28.29 11.62
N ASP A 62 -8.01 -29.49 12.17
CA ASP A 62 -6.98 -30.54 12.17
C ASP A 62 -6.58 -31.00 10.76
N ASN A 63 -7.53 -30.93 9.81
CA ASN A 63 -7.32 -31.44 8.45
C ASN A 63 -6.95 -30.37 7.43
N GLN A 64 -7.37 -29.11 7.64
CA GLN A 64 -7.27 -28.06 6.63
C GLN A 64 -7.00 -26.69 7.24
N VAL A 65 -6.35 -25.84 6.45
CA VAL A 65 -6.14 -24.43 6.75
C VAL A 65 -6.76 -23.60 5.65
N VAL A 66 -7.65 -22.70 6.02
CA VAL A 66 -8.34 -21.79 5.10
C VAL A 66 -7.80 -20.39 5.28
N ILE A 67 -7.22 -19.85 4.21
CA ILE A 67 -6.63 -18.51 4.18
C ILE A 67 -7.27 -17.66 3.08
N ASP A 68 -7.35 -16.35 3.30
CA ASP A 68 -7.57 -15.38 2.22
C ASP A 68 -6.19 -14.92 1.72
N GLU A 69 -5.72 -15.53 0.64
CA GLU A 69 -4.45 -15.25 -0.03
C GLU A 69 -4.49 -13.88 -0.69
N ILE A 70 -3.44 -13.08 -0.50
CA ILE A 70 -3.30 -11.77 -1.15
C ILE A 70 -2.49 -11.96 -2.42
N ARG A 71 -3.14 -11.75 -3.57
CA ARG A 71 -2.49 -11.83 -4.87
C ARG A 71 -1.63 -10.59 -5.17
N PRO A 72 -0.71 -10.66 -6.15
CA PRO A 72 0.10 -9.51 -6.56
C PRO A 72 -0.70 -8.28 -7.02
N ASP A 73 -1.94 -8.48 -7.47
CA ASP A 73 -2.88 -7.42 -7.85
C ASP A 73 -3.59 -6.77 -6.65
N GLY A 74 -3.33 -7.24 -5.42
CA GLY A 74 -3.98 -6.79 -4.20
C GLY A 74 -5.37 -7.38 -3.96
N THR A 75 -5.88 -8.21 -4.88
CA THR A 75 -7.13 -8.94 -4.67
C THR A 75 -6.93 -10.07 -3.67
N LYS A 76 -8.02 -10.43 -2.98
CA LYS A 76 -8.03 -11.55 -2.03
C LYS A 76 -8.67 -12.76 -2.69
N ALA A 77 -8.01 -13.91 -2.60
CA ALA A 77 -8.55 -15.18 -3.08
C ALA A 77 -8.56 -16.19 -1.93
N ARG A 78 -9.70 -16.82 -1.67
CA ARG A 78 -9.80 -17.83 -0.63
C ARG A 78 -9.14 -19.14 -1.09
N ARG A 79 -8.17 -19.62 -0.34
CA ARG A 79 -7.46 -20.88 -0.59
C ARG A 79 -7.64 -21.83 0.59
N ARG A 80 -7.90 -23.10 0.28
CA ARG A 80 -7.92 -24.20 1.24
C ARG A 80 -6.68 -25.04 1.00
N ILE A 81 -5.95 -25.34 2.07
CA ILE A 81 -4.70 -26.09 2.02
C ILE A 81 -4.83 -27.23 3.01
N ASP A 82 -4.56 -28.46 2.57
CA ASP A 82 -4.59 -29.61 3.45
C ASP A 82 -3.43 -29.54 4.44
N ARG A 83 -3.70 -29.83 5.72
CA ARG A 83 -2.70 -29.75 6.79
C ARG A 83 -1.51 -30.67 6.52
N ALA A 84 -1.73 -31.78 5.82
CA ALA A 84 -0.69 -32.71 5.41
C ALA A 84 0.31 -32.12 4.40
N GLU A 85 -0.08 -31.11 3.61
CA GLU A 85 0.77 -30.44 2.63
C GLU A 85 1.59 -29.29 3.25
N ILE A 86 1.20 -28.84 4.43
CA ILE A 86 1.84 -27.71 5.11
C ILE A 86 3.11 -28.18 5.82
N ALA A 87 4.23 -27.53 5.52
CA ALA A 87 5.49 -27.75 6.23
C ALA A 87 5.59 -26.85 7.46
N LEU A 88 5.23 -25.56 7.33
CA LEU A 88 5.34 -24.59 8.40
C LEU A 88 4.25 -23.52 8.27
N ILE A 89 3.68 -23.11 9.40
CA ILE A 89 2.85 -21.91 9.51
C ILE A 89 3.55 -20.95 10.46
N VAL A 90 3.92 -19.77 9.95
CA VAL A 90 4.51 -18.71 10.75
C VAL A 90 3.46 -17.64 10.99
N VAL A 91 3.13 -17.40 12.26
CA VAL A 91 2.39 -16.21 12.70
C VAL A 91 3.44 -15.16 13.04
N THR A 92 3.50 -14.08 12.26
CA THR A 92 4.62 -13.12 12.35
C THR A 92 4.39 -12.01 13.37
N VAL A 93 3.13 -11.69 13.67
CA VAL A 93 2.75 -10.64 14.64
C VAL A 93 2.28 -11.30 15.93
N SER A 94 3.08 -11.15 16.99
CA SER A 94 2.73 -11.61 18.32
C SER A 94 1.66 -10.70 18.93
N ALA A 95 0.49 -11.27 19.23
CA ALA A 95 -0.55 -10.55 19.95
C ALA A 95 -0.10 -10.20 21.39
N ALA A 96 0.83 -10.95 21.96
CA ALA A 96 1.40 -10.65 23.27
C ALA A 96 2.21 -9.35 23.22
N ASP A 97 3.05 -9.19 22.19
CA ASP A 97 3.92 -8.01 22.02
C ASP A 97 3.07 -6.76 21.75
N LEU A 98 2.01 -6.88 20.95
CA LEU A 98 1.07 -5.78 20.76
C LEU A 98 0.31 -5.41 22.05
N ALA A 99 0.08 -6.37 22.95
CA ALA A 99 -0.63 -6.14 24.21
C ALA A 99 0.24 -5.50 25.30
N THR A 100 1.58 -5.58 25.19
CA THR A 100 2.51 -4.90 26.12
C THR A 100 2.67 -3.42 25.81
N LEU A 101 2.29 -2.97 24.61
CA LEU A 101 2.38 -1.57 24.21
C LEU A 101 1.47 -0.68 25.07
N LYS A 102 2.06 0.38 25.65
CA LYS A 102 1.36 1.43 26.38
C LYS A 102 1.30 2.69 25.56
N GLN A 103 0.16 3.40 25.59
CA GLN A 103 -0.04 4.64 24.82
C GLN A 103 0.96 5.75 25.17
N ASP A 104 1.45 5.79 26.41
CA ASP A 104 2.37 6.84 26.86
C ASP A 104 3.84 6.61 26.45
N GLU A 105 4.13 5.48 25.80
CA GLU A 105 5.48 5.07 25.40
C GLU A 105 5.58 4.98 23.85
N PRO A 106 5.57 6.12 23.13
CA PRO A 106 5.48 6.14 21.67
C PRO A 106 6.69 5.50 20.97
N ALA A 107 7.84 5.47 21.64
CA ALA A 107 9.05 4.82 21.14
C ALA A 107 8.85 3.30 20.92
N ASN A 108 8.15 2.62 21.83
CA ASN A 108 7.91 1.18 21.73
C ASN A 108 7.08 0.82 20.48
N TYR A 109 6.16 1.69 20.06
CA TYR A 109 5.43 1.51 18.81
C TYR A 109 6.37 1.60 17.61
N ARG A 110 7.30 2.56 17.58
CA ARG A 110 8.28 2.70 16.50
C ARG A 110 9.21 1.50 16.42
N ASP A 111 9.74 1.06 17.56
CA ASP A 111 10.71 -0.04 17.61
C ASP A 111 10.07 -1.36 17.17
N LEU A 112 8.85 -1.67 17.66
CA LEU A 112 8.11 -2.84 17.17
C LEU A 112 7.74 -2.71 15.68
N ALA A 113 7.42 -1.50 15.20
CA ALA A 113 7.17 -1.27 13.77
C ALA A 113 8.41 -1.59 12.92
N GLU A 114 9.61 -1.24 13.38
CA GLU A 114 10.88 -1.56 12.70
C GLU A 114 11.12 -3.06 12.64
N GLU A 115 10.93 -3.78 13.73
CA GLU A 115 11.05 -5.24 13.76
C GLU A 115 10.09 -5.92 12.78
N LEU A 116 8.85 -5.43 12.71
CA LEU A 116 7.85 -5.93 11.78
C LEU A 116 8.14 -5.52 10.32
N ALA A 117 8.70 -4.33 10.09
CA ALA A 117 9.06 -3.83 8.76
C ALA A 117 10.16 -4.66 8.08
N VAL A 118 11.01 -5.36 8.85
CA VAL A 118 11.98 -6.33 8.31
C VAL A 118 11.27 -7.50 7.63
N LYS A 119 10.09 -7.89 8.12
CA LYS A 119 9.29 -9.02 7.61
C LYS A 119 8.44 -8.62 6.39
N ARG A 120 9.03 -7.92 5.41
CA ARG A 120 8.34 -7.33 4.23
C ARG A 120 7.45 -8.29 3.44
N LYS A 121 7.77 -9.59 3.47
CA LYS A 121 6.99 -10.63 2.78
C LYS A 121 5.64 -10.90 3.45
N ASP A 122 5.50 -10.61 4.74
CA ASP A 122 4.26 -10.86 5.48
C ASP A 122 3.33 -9.64 5.42
N PRO A 123 2.10 -9.81 4.88
CA PRO A 123 1.17 -8.70 4.74
C PRO A 123 0.61 -8.18 6.08
N GLU A 124 0.44 -9.04 7.10
CA GLU A 124 0.00 -8.58 8.42
C GLU A 124 1.11 -7.84 9.14
N ALA A 125 2.34 -8.35 9.13
CA ALA A 125 3.48 -7.62 9.70
C ALA A 125 3.63 -6.25 9.04
N HIS A 126 3.50 -6.19 7.71
CA HIS A 126 3.51 -4.94 6.95
C HIS A 126 2.38 -3.97 7.36
N HIS A 127 1.14 -4.46 7.46
CA HIS A 127 0.00 -3.65 7.88
C HIS A 127 0.12 -3.17 9.33
N ALA A 128 0.60 -4.03 10.23
CA ALA A 128 0.86 -3.72 11.62
C ALA A 128 1.97 -2.67 11.75
N ALA A 129 3.08 -2.82 11.03
CA ALA A 129 4.18 -1.86 11.00
C ALA A 129 3.70 -0.47 10.55
N LEU A 130 2.94 -0.38 9.45
CA LEU A 130 2.36 0.89 8.98
C LEU A 130 1.48 1.55 10.06
N ARG A 131 0.63 0.76 10.73
CA ARG A 131 -0.24 1.27 11.79
C ARG A 131 0.56 1.73 13.00
N LEU A 132 1.57 0.97 13.43
CA LEU A 132 2.41 1.28 14.58
C LEU A 132 3.28 2.53 14.32
N TYR A 133 3.88 2.67 13.13
CA TYR A 133 4.58 3.90 12.74
C TYR A 133 3.64 5.11 12.76
N LEU A 134 2.41 4.95 12.27
CA LEU A 134 1.44 6.04 12.27
C LEU A 134 1.04 6.46 13.69
N ILE A 135 0.88 5.49 14.61
CA ILE A 135 0.61 5.77 16.03
C ILE A 135 1.81 6.50 16.66
N ALA A 136 3.03 6.01 16.45
CA ALA A 136 4.25 6.64 16.97
C ALA A 136 4.39 8.09 16.47
N ALA A 137 4.21 8.32 15.16
CA ALA A 137 4.24 9.64 14.54
C ALA A 137 3.15 10.57 15.06
N PHE A 138 1.97 10.02 15.41
CA PHE A 138 0.86 10.80 15.93
C PHE A 138 1.05 11.20 17.40
N LEU A 139 1.60 10.29 18.23
CA LEU A 139 1.81 10.52 19.65
C LEU A 139 2.98 11.47 19.94
N ASP A 140 4.06 11.41 19.16
CA ASP A 140 5.24 12.27 19.31
C ASP A 140 5.74 12.75 17.93
N PRO A 141 5.02 13.71 17.30
CA PRO A 141 5.34 14.15 15.94
C PRO A 141 6.70 14.85 15.83
N GLU A 142 7.15 15.53 16.89
CA GLU A 142 8.40 16.29 16.88
C GLU A 142 9.62 15.35 16.90
N ARG A 143 9.60 14.31 17.73
CA ARG A 143 10.76 13.41 17.88
C ARG A 143 10.69 12.18 16.98
N LEU A 144 9.50 11.60 16.82
CA LEU A 144 9.31 10.33 16.11
C LEU A 144 8.62 10.48 14.75
N GLY A 145 8.03 11.64 14.45
CA GLY A 145 7.31 11.87 13.19
C GLY A 145 8.18 11.63 11.96
N ARG A 146 9.38 12.21 11.93
CA ARG A 146 10.32 12.08 10.80
C ARG A 146 10.73 10.62 10.54
N SER A 147 11.22 9.93 11.57
CA SER A 147 11.71 8.54 11.44
C SER A 147 10.58 7.57 11.09
N SER A 148 9.41 7.74 11.72
CA SER A 148 8.24 6.88 11.48
C SER A 148 7.71 7.05 10.06
N LEU A 149 7.61 8.29 9.55
CA LEU A 149 7.18 8.54 8.17
C LEU A 149 8.17 8.02 7.13
N LEU A 150 9.47 8.10 7.39
CA LEU A 150 10.48 7.46 6.54
C LEU A 150 10.30 5.94 6.51
N GLY A 151 10.03 5.32 7.67
CA GLY A 151 9.64 3.91 7.76
C GLY A 151 8.42 3.62 6.89
N MET A 152 7.35 4.42 7.00
CA MET A 152 6.14 4.29 6.18
C MET A 152 6.39 4.44 4.67
N VAL A 153 7.27 5.36 4.25
CA VAL A 153 7.66 5.52 2.84
C VAL A 153 8.23 4.22 2.27
N SER A 154 9.05 3.51 3.06
CA SER A 154 9.61 2.21 2.66
C SER A 154 8.57 1.08 2.59
N LEU A 155 7.43 1.25 3.27
CA LEU A 155 6.30 0.32 3.32
C LEU A 155 5.11 0.79 2.45
N ALA A 156 5.30 1.76 1.57
CA ALA A 156 4.19 2.26 0.75
C ALA A 156 3.75 1.21 -0.29
N ARG A 157 2.46 0.85 -0.30
CA ARG A 157 1.90 -0.19 -1.18
C ARG A 157 1.91 0.23 -2.65
N ASN A 158 1.78 1.54 -2.89
CA ASN A 158 1.73 2.11 -4.24
C ASN A 158 2.36 3.53 -4.26
N PRO A 159 2.66 4.07 -5.46
CA PRO A 159 3.29 5.39 -5.57
C PRO A 159 2.44 6.54 -5.03
N ALA A 160 1.11 6.43 -5.07
CA ALA A 160 0.23 7.46 -4.55
C ALA A 160 0.30 7.55 -3.02
N GLU A 161 0.33 6.40 -2.34
CA GLU A 161 0.56 6.30 -0.91
C GLU A 161 1.95 6.81 -0.52
N GLU A 162 2.99 6.42 -1.24
CA GLU A 162 4.35 6.89 -0.97
C GLU A 162 4.47 8.41 -1.08
N ARG A 163 3.87 9.00 -2.13
CA ARG A 163 3.80 10.46 -2.30
C ARG A 163 3.08 11.13 -1.13
N ARG A 164 1.97 10.56 -0.65
CA ARG A 164 1.26 11.08 0.52
C ARG A 164 2.16 11.05 1.76
N PHE A 165 2.90 9.98 2.00
CA PHE A 165 3.82 9.87 3.13
C PHE A 165 4.98 10.86 3.03
N ARG A 166 5.59 11.02 1.85
CA ARG A 166 6.65 12.02 1.59
C ARG A 166 6.14 13.45 1.74
N ALA A 167 4.93 13.75 1.26
CA ALA A 167 4.31 15.05 1.43
C ALA A 167 4.06 15.34 2.92
N MET A 168 3.58 14.35 3.68
CA MET A 168 3.42 14.50 5.13
C MET A 168 4.77 14.75 5.82
N LEU A 169 5.80 13.98 5.44
CA LEU A 169 7.15 14.15 5.97
C LEU A 169 7.67 15.57 5.74
N PHE A 170 7.45 16.12 4.54
CA PHE A 170 7.81 17.50 4.20
C PHE A 170 7.02 18.54 5.00
N LEU A 171 5.76 18.27 5.35
CA LEU A 171 4.94 19.17 6.17
C LEU A 171 5.31 19.14 7.65
N LEU A 172 5.71 17.99 8.19
CA LEU A 172 6.07 17.86 9.61
C LEU A 172 7.48 18.34 9.92
N ASP A 173 8.41 18.26 8.97
CA ASP A 173 9.81 18.62 9.18
C ASP A 173 10.15 19.95 8.48
N PRO A 174 10.32 21.06 9.23
CA PRO A 174 10.67 22.36 8.65
C PRO A 174 12.00 22.37 7.88
N ALA A 175 12.90 21.42 8.18
CA ALA A 175 14.19 21.27 7.53
C ALA A 175 14.16 20.25 6.38
N ALA A 176 12.98 19.75 6.00
CA ALA A 176 12.83 18.78 4.93
C ALA A 176 13.30 19.33 3.57
N ASP A 177 14.17 18.57 2.90
CA ASP A 177 14.58 18.90 1.53
C ASP A 177 13.39 18.74 0.56
N ARG A 178 13.22 19.72 -0.33
CA ARG A 178 12.25 19.66 -1.45
C ARG A 178 12.50 18.47 -2.36
N ALA A 179 13.71 17.90 -2.37
CA ALA A 179 14.00 16.66 -3.06
C ALA A 179 13.12 15.48 -2.59
N LEU A 180 12.61 15.50 -1.35
CA LEU A 180 11.69 14.47 -0.84
C LEU A 180 10.37 14.43 -1.62
N LEU A 181 9.91 15.57 -2.14
CA LEU A 181 8.69 15.66 -2.94
C LEU A 181 8.89 15.15 -4.38
N LYS A 182 10.14 14.96 -4.83
CA LYS A 182 10.39 14.33 -6.11
C LYS A 182 9.92 12.88 -6.03
N GLU A 183 9.14 12.47 -7.02
CA GLU A 183 8.72 11.09 -7.14
C GLU A 183 9.98 10.21 -7.15
N PRO A 184 10.01 9.14 -6.32
CA PRO A 184 11.06 8.15 -6.45
C PRO A 184 11.03 7.65 -7.87
N ASP A 185 12.21 7.65 -8.47
CA ASP A 185 12.42 7.07 -9.76
C ASP A 185 12.31 5.54 -9.64
N ARG A 186 11.08 5.01 -9.59
CA ARG A 186 10.80 3.58 -9.46
C ARG A 186 11.20 2.79 -10.70
N PHE A 187 11.42 3.49 -11.81
CA PHE A 187 11.96 2.90 -13.03
C PHE A 187 13.47 2.94 -13.07
N ARG A 188 14.12 3.63 -12.11
CA ARG A 188 15.56 3.52 -11.94
C ARG A 188 15.86 2.10 -11.51
N PRO A 189 16.50 1.31 -12.37
CA PRO A 189 16.84 -0.04 -12.00
C PRO A 189 17.83 0.01 -10.86
N SER A 190 17.49 -0.61 -9.73
CA SER A 190 18.41 -0.79 -8.60
C SER A 190 19.49 -1.82 -8.94
N ASP A 191 19.15 -2.77 -9.80
CA ASP A 191 20.01 -3.88 -10.16
C ASP A 191 20.93 -3.48 -11.30
N ARG A 192 22.23 -3.73 -11.13
CA ARG A 192 23.26 -3.46 -12.15
C ARG A 192 22.93 -4.08 -13.50
N GLU A 193 22.35 -5.29 -13.49
CA GLU A 193 21.91 -5.98 -14.70
C GLU A 193 20.80 -5.21 -15.42
N GLN A 194 19.82 -4.68 -14.69
CA GLN A 194 18.74 -3.91 -15.30
C GLN A 194 19.24 -2.56 -15.85
N ILE A 195 20.23 -1.94 -15.20
CA ILE A 195 20.92 -0.74 -15.73
C ILE A 195 21.60 -1.06 -17.06
N ASP A 196 22.28 -2.21 -17.16
CA ASP A 196 22.93 -2.63 -18.39
C ASP A 196 21.90 -2.90 -19.52
N ILE A 197 20.77 -3.53 -19.20
CA ILE A 197 19.68 -3.75 -20.16
C ILE A 197 19.08 -2.43 -20.64
N GLN A 198 18.83 -1.48 -19.73
CA GLN A 198 18.34 -0.15 -20.06
C GLN A 198 19.32 0.61 -20.97
N ASN A 199 20.63 0.55 -20.66
CA ASN A 199 21.69 1.15 -21.47
C ASN A 199 21.78 0.52 -22.87
N ARG A 200 21.57 -0.79 -22.99
CA ARG A 200 21.49 -1.47 -24.29
C ARG A 200 20.28 -0.99 -25.10
N LEU A 201 19.12 -0.84 -24.47
CA LEU A 201 17.94 -0.29 -25.16
C LEU A 201 18.21 1.14 -25.66
N LEU A 202 18.79 1.99 -24.81
CA LEU A 202 19.21 3.35 -25.21
C LEU A 202 20.21 3.33 -26.37
N ALA A 203 21.18 2.41 -26.34
CA ALA A 203 22.15 2.25 -27.42
C ALA A 203 21.45 1.86 -28.74
N ALA A 204 20.47 0.96 -28.72
CA ALA A 204 19.69 0.58 -29.90
C ALA A 204 18.92 1.79 -30.47
N LEU A 205 18.24 2.56 -29.63
CA LEU A 205 17.48 3.75 -30.04
C LEU A 205 18.38 4.84 -30.64
N ARG A 206 19.55 5.07 -30.02
CA ARG A 206 20.54 6.04 -30.51
C ARG A 206 21.20 5.59 -31.81
N ALA A 207 21.51 4.30 -31.96
CA ALA A 207 22.01 3.73 -33.20
C ALA A 207 20.99 3.90 -34.33
N LEU A 208 19.70 3.64 -34.07
CA LEU A 208 18.62 3.86 -35.03
C LEU A 208 18.52 5.33 -35.45
N ARG A 209 18.59 6.27 -34.48
CA ARG A 209 18.57 7.72 -34.76
C ARG A 209 19.75 8.18 -35.62
N ARG A 210 20.94 7.60 -35.43
CA ARG A 210 22.14 7.88 -36.23
C ARG A 210 22.11 7.25 -37.63
N GLY A 211 21.12 6.40 -37.92
CA GLY A 211 21.02 5.67 -39.17
C GLY A 211 21.75 4.33 -39.19
N SER A 212 22.38 3.92 -38.08
CA SER A 212 23.04 2.61 -37.92
C SER A 212 22.02 1.48 -37.71
N LYS A 213 21.22 1.21 -38.75
CA LYS A 213 20.07 0.28 -38.68
C LYS A 213 20.44 -1.16 -38.35
N SER A 214 21.55 -1.66 -38.91
CA SER A 214 22.04 -3.02 -38.65
C SER A 214 22.46 -3.21 -37.19
N GLU A 215 23.16 -2.23 -36.61
CA GLU A 215 23.56 -2.23 -35.21
C GLU A 215 22.35 -2.15 -34.29
N ALA A 216 21.42 -1.23 -34.56
CA ALA A 216 20.18 -1.09 -33.82
C ALA A 216 19.36 -2.39 -33.84
N LEU A 217 19.25 -3.04 -35.01
CA LEU A 217 18.56 -4.32 -35.16
C LEU A 217 19.18 -5.42 -34.28
N ARG A 218 20.51 -5.56 -34.33
CA ARG A 218 21.24 -6.56 -33.56
C ARG A 218 21.02 -6.41 -32.05
N ILE A 219 21.00 -5.18 -31.55
CA ILE A 219 20.75 -4.91 -30.12
C ILE A 219 19.28 -5.15 -29.78
N ALA A 220 18.35 -4.68 -30.62
CA ALA A 220 16.91 -4.81 -30.41
C ALA A 220 16.39 -6.27 -30.48
N GLN A 221 17.11 -7.16 -31.15
CA GLN A 221 16.76 -8.58 -31.24
C GLN A 221 17.11 -9.39 -29.98
N ARG A 222 17.88 -8.83 -29.04
CA ARG A 222 18.19 -9.53 -27.79
C ARG A 222 16.93 -9.70 -26.93
N THR A 223 16.81 -10.84 -26.26
CA THR A 223 15.62 -11.23 -25.49
C THR A 223 15.39 -10.33 -24.28
N ASP A 224 16.48 -9.94 -23.60
CA ASP A 224 16.50 -9.00 -22.47
C ASP A 224 15.97 -7.62 -22.88
N VAL A 225 16.45 -7.07 -24.00
CA VAL A 225 16.00 -5.79 -24.56
C VAL A 225 14.54 -5.87 -24.99
N LYS A 226 14.11 -6.97 -25.61
CA LYS A 226 12.71 -7.20 -25.98
C LYS A 226 11.79 -7.21 -24.76
N GLN A 227 12.16 -7.93 -23.70
CA GLN A 227 11.40 -7.98 -22.45
C GLN A 227 11.34 -6.60 -21.77
N HIS A 228 12.46 -5.87 -21.77
CA HIS A 228 12.50 -4.53 -21.17
C HIS A 228 11.65 -3.52 -21.95
N LEU A 229 11.65 -3.60 -23.29
CA LEU A 229 10.84 -2.75 -24.16
C LEU A 229 9.33 -2.94 -23.96
N GLN A 230 8.88 -4.12 -23.51
CA GLN A 230 7.46 -4.36 -23.20
C GLN A 230 6.90 -3.41 -22.14
N ARG A 231 7.76 -2.87 -21.25
CA ARG A 231 7.37 -1.85 -20.26
C ARG A 231 6.94 -0.52 -20.89
N TYR A 232 7.34 -0.27 -22.13
CA TYR A 232 7.10 0.96 -22.88
C TYR A 232 6.31 0.70 -24.18
N GLN A 233 5.54 -0.39 -24.22
CA GLN A 233 4.76 -0.79 -25.40
C GLN A 233 3.74 0.26 -25.85
N ASP A 234 3.32 1.14 -24.94
CA ASP A 234 2.43 2.27 -25.17
C ASP A 234 3.09 3.40 -25.99
N ILE A 235 4.42 3.50 -25.95
CA ILE A 235 5.20 4.49 -26.72
C ILE A 235 5.67 3.90 -28.05
N LEU A 236 6.32 2.73 -28.00
CA LEU A 236 6.92 2.09 -29.18
C LEU A 236 6.91 0.56 -29.01
N GLU A 237 6.23 -0.12 -29.91
CA GLU A 237 6.21 -1.58 -29.89
C GLU A 237 7.49 -2.19 -30.46
N HIS A 238 7.84 -3.40 -30.01
CA HIS A 238 9.03 -4.12 -30.50
C HIS A 238 9.00 -4.34 -32.02
N HIS A 239 7.83 -4.65 -32.58
CA HIS A 239 7.69 -4.86 -34.01
C HIS A 239 7.97 -3.55 -34.79
N GLU A 240 7.48 -2.40 -34.32
CA GLU A 240 7.73 -1.09 -34.94
C GLU A 240 9.21 -0.76 -34.95
N LEU A 241 9.91 -1.04 -33.84
CA LEU A 241 11.36 -0.85 -33.72
C LEU A 241 12.11 -1.74 -34.72
N VAL A 242 11.78 -3.03 -34.81
CA VAL A 242 12.40 -3.97 -35.76
C VAL A 242 12.13 -3.58 -37.21
N THR A 243 10.89 -3.17 -37.54
CA THR A 243 10.53 -2.70 -38.88
C THR A 243 11.29 -1.43 -39.27
N ALA A 244 11.51 -0.51 -38.31
CA ALA A 244 12.31 0.69 -38.54
C ALA A 244 13.80 0.39 -38.80
N CYS A 245 14.32 -0.67 -38.17
CA CYS A 245 15.69 -1.16 -38.34
C CYS A 245 15.89 -2.03 -39.60
N THR A 246 14.83 -2.54 -40.24
CA THR A 246 14.98 -3.45 -41.38
C THR A 246 15.44 -2.68 -42.64
N PRO A 247 16.54 -3.10 -43.29
CA PRO A 247 17.01 -2.46 -44.51
C PRO A 247 16.07 -2.79 -45.68
N GLY A 248 15.40 -1.77 -46.24
CA GLY A 248 14.55 -1.93 -47.43
C GLY A 248 13.26 -1.10 -47.39
N THR A 249 12.65 -0.95 -46.22
CA THR A 249 11.37 -0.24 -46.05
C THR A 249 11.50 1.28 -46.14
N ASN A 250 12.67 1.85 -45.82
CA ASN A 250 12.92 3.29 -45.90
C ASN A 250 14.41 3.52 -46.19
N ARG A 251 14.76 3.70 -47.47
CA ARG A 251 16.16 3.67 -47.92
C ARG A 251 17.06 4.79 -47.36
N ARG A 252 16.52 5.90 -46.83
CA ARG A 252 17.39 7.00 -46.30
C ARG A 252 16.90 7.78 -45.08
N LYS A 253 15.59 7.85 -44.78
CA LYS A 253 15.09 8.66 -43.65
C LYS A 253 14.12 7.86 -42.80
N LEU A 254 14.23 7.98 -41.47
CA LEU A 254 13.21 7.47 -40.55
C LEU A 254 11.89 8.20 -40.83
N ASN A 255 10.77 7.48 -40.73
CA ASN A 255 9.45 8.11 -40.71
C ASN A 255 9.43 9.10 -39.51
N PRO A 256 9.03 10.37 -39.70
CA PRO A 256 8.99 11.36 -38.62
C PRO A 256 8.18 10.90 -37.41
N LEU A 257 7.12 10.10 -37.61
CA LEU A 257 6.32 9.53 -36.51
C LEU A 257 7.13 8.53 -35.67
N ILE A 258 7.91 7.66 -36.33
CA ILE A 258 8.78 6.70 -35.63
C ILE A 258 9.92 7.45 -34.93
N LEU A 259 10.48 8.47 -35.57
CA LEU A 259 11.51 9.30 -34.94
C LEU A 259 10.97 9.98 -33.67
N GLN A 260 9.75 10.51 -33.72
CA GLN A 260 9.09 11.07 -32.55
C GLN A 260 8.93 10.02 -31.45
N LYS A 261 8.40 8.83 -31.76
CA LYS A 261 8.27 7.72 -30.79
C LYS A 261 9.62 7.32 -30.18
N VAL A 262 10.67 7.22 -30.99
CA VAL A 262 12.04 6.89 -30.54
C VAL A 262 12.58 7.96 -29.58
N ILE A 263 12.38 9.25 -29.88
CA ILE A 263 12.80 10.35 -29.01
C ILE A 263 11.97 10.35 -27.72
N THR A 264 10.66 10.17 -27.80
CA THR A 264 9.78 10.08 -26.63
C THR A 264 10.20 8.92 -25.73
N LEU A 265 10.52 7.77 -26.30
CA LEU A 265 11.02 6.61 -25.56
C LEU A 265 12.40 6.88 -24.93
N GLU A 266 13.34 7.47 -25.68
CA GLU A 266 14.65 7.85 -25.12
C GLU A 266 14.50 8.80 -23.93
N LEU A 267 13.61 9.79 -24.03
CA LEU A 267 13.30 10.71 -22.93
C LEU A 267 12.61 9.99 -21.77
N ALA A 268 11.67 9.08 -22.01
CA ALA A 268 11.00 8.31 -20.95
C ALA A 268 11.98 7.38 -20.21
N ILE A 269 13.02 6.89 -20.90
CA ILE A 269 14.06 6.06 -20.28
C ILE A 269 15.08 6.92 -19.51
N LEU A 270 15.47 8.10 -20.02
CA LEU A 270 16.43 8.99 -19.38
C LEU A 270 15.82 9.80 -18.23
N PHE A 271 14.56 10.17 -18.40
CA PHE A 271 13.71 10.92 -17.48
C PHE A 271 12.42 10.14 -17.31
N PRO A 272 12.44 9.07 -16.50
CA PRO A 272 11.23 8.38 -16.07
C PRO A 272 10.40 9.30 -15.17
N THR A 273 9.86 10.37 -15.76
CA THR A 273 8.75 11.10 -15.16
C THR A 273 7.58 10.15 -15.12
N SER A 274 6.99 10.00 -13.93
CA SER A 274 5.77 9.23 -13.73
C SER A 274 4.79 9.49 -14.86
N PRO A 275 4.22 8.44 -15.48
CA PRO A 275 3.28 8.60 -16.58
C PRO A 275 1.97 9.17 -16.03
N SER A 276 1.94 10.48 -15.81
CA SER A 276 0.79 11.27 -16.20
C SER A 276 0.80 11.36 -17.73
N LEU A 277 0.65 10.20 -18.39
CA LEU A 277 0.29 10.10 -19.79
C LEU A 277 -1.16 10.58 -19.90
N ALA A 278 -1.31 11.90 -19.82
CA ALA A 278 -2.33 12.58 -20.60
C ALA A 278 -2.02 12.20 -22.05
N THR A 279 -2.78 11.24 -22.56
CA THR A 279 -2.80 10.83 -23.96
C THR A 279 -2.60 12.05 -24.86
N SER A 280 -1.58 11.98 -25.71
CA SER A 280 -1.06 13.03 -26.59
C SER A 280 -2.00 13.41 -27.76
N LYS A 281 -3.32 13.43 -27.51
CA LYS A 281 -4.32 14.01 -28.41
C LYS A 281 -4.64 15.48 -28.13
N GLU A 282 -4.02 16.08 -27.12
CA GLU A 282 -4.23 17.50 -26.81
C GLU A 282 -3.18 18.38 -27.50
N LYS A 283 -3.53 18.77 -28.73
CA LYS A 283 -2.91 19.85 -29.50
C LYS A 283 -2.65 21.06 -28.60
N SER A 284 -1.46 21.60 -28.78
CA SER A 284 -0.90 22.83 -28.23
C SER A 284 -1.74 24.09 -28.47
N SER A 285 -2.91 24.20 -27.84
CA SER A 285 -3.48 25.52 -27.54
C SER A 285 -3.06 25.87 -26.12
N GLY A 286 -2.36 26.99 -25.94
CA GLY A 286 -1.86 27.46 -24.64
C GLY A 286 -2.87 27.21 -23.52
N LYS A 287 -2.56 26.24 -22.66
CA LYS A 287 -3.37 25.93 -21.47
C LYS A 287 -3.09 27.01 -20.45
N SER A 288 -3.87 28.10 -20.53
CA SER A 288 -4.06 29.03 -19.42
C SER A 288 -4.35 28.22 -18.16
N TRP A 289 -3.63 28.49 -17.07
CA TRP A 289 -3.84 27.89 -15.75
C TRP A 289 -5.32 27.83 -15.35
N SER A 290 -6.11 28.81 -15.78
CA SER A 290 -7.56 28.87 -15.57
C SER A 290 -8.35 27.68 -16.13
N ARG A 291 -7.91 27.04 -17.23
CA ARG A 291 -8.59 25.86 -17.80
C ARG A 291 -8.27 24.57 -17.05
N LEU A 292 -7.09 24.47 -16.41
CA LEU A 292 -6.76 23.34 -15.54
C LEU A 292 -7.64 23.36 -14.28
N PHE A 293 -7.84 24.53 -13.67
CA PHE A 293 -8.75 24.68 -12.51
C PHE A 293 -10.23 24.51 -12.86
N LYS A 294 -10.64 24.80 -14.10
CA LYS A 294 -12.04 24.60 -14.54
C LYS A 294 -12.39 23.15 -14.87
N ARG A 295 -11.43 22.34 -15.33
CA ARG A 295 -11.67 20.92 -15.66
C ARG A 295 -11.55 20.00 -14.46
N THR A 296 -10.64 20.34 -13.57
CA THR A 296 -10.52 19.77 -12.23
C THR A 296 -10.93 20.88 -11.31
N SER A 297 -12.23 21.11 -11.09
CA SER A 297 -12.66 21.79 -9.87
C SER A 297 -12.29 20.82 -8.76
N PRO A 298 -11.14 20.98 -8.07
CA PRO A 298 -10.80 20.07 -7.02
C PRO A 298 -11.87 20.34 -5.97
N GLY A 299 -12.67 19.32 -5.61
CA GLY A 299 -13.38 19.40 -4.35
C GLY A 299 -12.38 19.83 -3.27
N PRO A 300 -12.83 20.56 -2.23
CA PRO A 300 -11.94 21.12 -1.22
C PRO A 300 -10.90 20.07 -0.82
N THR A 301 -9.63 20.34 -1.16
CA THR A 301 -8.55 19.39 -0.90
C THR A 301 -8.50 19.19 0.59
N LEU A 302 -8.86 17.99 1.04
CA LEU A 302 -8.81 17.66 2.46
C LEU A 302 -7.37 17.92 2.93
N PRO A 303 -7.18 18.71 4.00
CA PRO A 303 -5.85 18.96 4.51
C PRO A 303 -5.20 17.60 4.81
N LEU A 304 -3.97 17.42 4.32
CA LEU A 304 -3.20 16.23 4.60
C LEU A 304 -2.90 16.24 6.11
N ARG A 305 -3.48 15.30 6.85
CA ARG A 305 -3.29 15.14 8.30
C ARG A 305 -2.86 13.70 8.60
N LEU A 306 -2.20 13.49 9.73
CA LEU A 306 -1.75 12.15 10.11
C LEU A 306 -2.93 11.17 10.19
N GLU A 307 -4.09 11.63 10.64
CA GLU A 307 -5.29 10.79 10.77
C GLU A 307 -5.92 10.39 9.44
N SER A 308 -5.66 11.12 8.35
CA SER A 308 -6.17 10.82 7.01
C SER A 308 -5.12 10.20 6.09
N LEU A 309 -3.92 9.95 6.61
CA LEU A 309 -2.78 9.50 5.83
C LEU A 309 -2.96 8.06 5.32
N THR A 310 -3.58 7.21 6.15
CA THR A 310 -3.92 5.81 5.84
C THR A 310 -5.37 5.53 6.17
N GLU A 311 -5.85 4.31 5.92
CA GLU A 311 -7.14 3.82 6.40
C GLU A 311 -7.20 3.67 7.94
N PHE A 312 -6.07 3.73 8.64
CA PHE A 312 -6.00 3.60 10.09
C PHE A 312 -6.06 4.98 10.74
N ASP A 313 -6.98 5.12 11.69
CA ASP A 313 -7.04 6.29 12.56
C ASP A 313 -6.15 6.03 13.80
N PRO A 314 -5.04 6.75 13.99
CA PRO A 314 -4.14 6.53 15.12
C PRO A 314 -4.85 6.77 16.46
N ARG A 315 -5.87 7.65 16.50
CA ARG A 315 -6.68 7.91 17.70
C ARG A 315 -7.59 6.74 18.05
N LYS A 316 -7.83 5.82 17.11
CA LYS A 316 -8.71 4.65 17.28
C LYS A 316 -7.94 3.33 17.34
N SER A 317 -6.62 3.38 17.40
CA SER A 317 -5.77 2.20 17.23
C SER A 317 -5.04 1.87 18.53
N HIS A 318 -5.74 1.24 19.48
CA HIS A 318 -5.12 0.63 20.66
C HIS A 318 -5.36 -0.88 20.65
N PHE A 319 -4.31 -1.70 20.80
CA PHE A 319 -4.48 -3.15 20.85
C PHE A 319 -4.87 -3.61 22.27
N ARG A 320 -6.03 -4.24 22.43
CA ARG A 320 -6.48 -4.86 23.69
C ARG A 320 -7.26 -6.13 23.36
N ASN A 321 -7.11 -7.16 24.18
CA ASN A 321 -7.88 -8.40 24.08
C ASN A 321 -7.82 -9.05 22.68
N GLY A 322 -6.67 -8.98 22.02
CA GLY A 322 -6.47 -9.57 20.68
C GLY A 322 -7.08 -8.77 19.52
N ALA A 323 -7.63 -7.59 19.79
CA ALA A 323 -8.24 -6.73 18.77
C ALA A 323 -7.71 -5.29 18.85
N TRP A 324 -7.76 -4.60 17.73
CA TRP A 324 -7.54 -3.16 17.68
C TRP A 324 -8.85 -2.46 18.06
N ILE A 325 -8.88 -1.90 19.26
CA ILE A 325 -10.04 -1.24 19.85
C ILE A 325 -9.82 0.28 19.80
N ARG A 326 -10.92 1.00 19.55
CA ARG A 326 -10.96 2.45 19.73
C ARG A 326 -10.81 2.77 21.23
N PRO A 327 -9.81 3.53 21.67
CA PRO A 327 -9.72 3.92 23.07
C PRO A 327 -11.00 4.65 23.44
N ALA A 328 -11.61 4.23 24.57
CA ALA A 328 -12.69 4.99 25.17
C ALA A 328 -12.16 6.41 25.36
N LYS A 329 -12.87 7.42 24.84
CA LYS A 329 -12.43 8.83 24.84
C LYS A 329 -11.69 9.14 26.14
N ALA A 330 -10.37 9.27 26.07
CA ALA A 330 -9.63 9.93 27.13
C ALA A 330 -10.27 11.31 27.25
N ASN A 331 -10.78 11.63 28.44
CA ASN A 331 -11.43 12.90 28.71
C ASN A 331 -10.61 14.01 28.06
N ALA A 332 -11.18 14.66 27.05
CA ALA A 332 -10.51 15.78 26.41
C ALA A 332 -10.22 16.78 27.52
N PRO A 333 -8.97 17.28 27.65
CA PRO A 333 -8.73 18.41 28.54
C PRO A 333 -9.67 19.55 28.13
N PRO A 334 -10.25 20.27 29.11
CA PRO A 334 -11.22 21.33 28.86
C PRO A 334 -10.71 22.43 27.93
#